data_AF-A0A2V8KQM2-F1
#
_entry.id   AF-A0A2V8KQM2-F1
#
_cell.length_a   1.000
_cell.length_b   1.000
_cell.length_c   1.000
_cell.angle_alpha   90.00
_cell.angle_beta   90.00
_cell.angle_gamma   90.00
#
_symmetry.space_group_name_H-M   'P 1'
#
loop_
_entity.id
_entity.type
_entity.pdbx_description
1 polymer ?
#
loop_
_entity_poly.entity_id
_entity_poly.type
_entity_poly.pdbx_seq_one_letter_code
_entity_poly.pdbx_strand_id
1 'polypeptide(L)'
;LGQLTAGQVKFFTPTIPGFHELRVGPDTRLVAVNPPSSEGNLDTMQPEELLDSVQRAQGGSQQTGFFGTEEKAEYARRQMIWWYLLFIALLAGIAEIYIANQSYKAS
;
A
#
# COMPACT_ATOMS: atom_id res chain seq x y z
N LEU A 1 12.15 -16.64 11.30
CA LEU A 1 12.07 -17.13 12.70
C LEU A 1 13.11 -18.22 13.03
N GLY A 2 13.87 -18.73 12.05
CA GLY A 2 14.87 -19.79 12.22
C GLY A 2 14.28 -21.18 11.94
N GLN A 3 15.09 -22.24 12.11
CA GLN A 3 14.58 -23.61 12.19
C GLN A 3 13.97 -23.81 13.58
N LEU A 4 12.71 -24.24 13.64
CA LEU A 4 12.10 -24.73 14.88
C LEU A 4 12.37 -26.23 14.99
N THR A 5 12.78 -26.68 16.17
CA THR A 5 12.82 -28.11 16.49
C THR A 5 11.39 -28.63 16.68
N ALA A 6 11.13 -29.90 16.39
CA ALA A 6 9.81 -30.50 16.57
C ALA A 6 9.29 -30.27 18.00
N GLY A 7 8.09 -29.67 18.13
CA GLY A 7 7.46 -29.32 19.41
C GLY A 7 7.75 -27.91 19.94
N GLN A 8 8.59 -27.11 19.26
CA GLN A 8 8.94 -25.76 19.70
C GLN A 8 7.94 -24.72 19.14
N VAL A 9 7.28 -23.96 20.01
CA VAL A 9 6.39 -22.85 19.62
C VAL A 9 7.12 -21.54 19.80
N LYS A 10 7.22 -20.74 18.73
CA LYS A 10 7.83 -19.40 18.76
C LYS A 10 6.80 -18.36 18.38
N PHE A 11 6.51 -17.47 19.32
CA PHE A 11 5.59 -16.36 19.11
C PHE A 11 6.32 -15.21 18.41
N PHE A 12 5.68 -14.63 17.40
CA PHE A 12 6.11 -13.39 16.77
C PHE A 12 5.05 -12.34 17.06
N THR A 13 5.43 -11.27 17.74
CA THR A 13 4.56 -10.11 17.96
C THR A 13 5.03 -9.00 17.03
N PRO A 14 4.32 -8.76 15.91
CA PRO A 14 4.65 -7.67 15.00
C PRO A 14 4.43 -6.33 15.71
N THR A 15 5.44 -5.46 15.66
CA THR A 15 5.39 -4.11 16.26
C THR A 15 4.88 -3.04 15.29
N ILE A 16 4.67 -3.40 14.01
CA ILE A 16 4.24 -2.47 12.95
C ILE A 16 3.02 -3.07 12.26
N PRO A 17 1.94 -2.30 12.05
CA PRO A 17 0.79 -2.73 11.25
C PRO A 17 1.20 -3.06 9.81
N GLY A 18 0.47 -3.97 9.16
CA GLY A 18 0.69 -4.35 7.76
C GLY A 18 0.80 -5.84 7.52
N PHE A 19 1.30 -6.21 6.35
CA PHE A 19 1.50 -7.60 5.95
C PHE A 19 2.91 -8.05 6.29
N HIS A 20 3.02 -9.19 6.98
CA HIS A 20 4.30 -9.76 7.39
C HIS A 20 4.43 -11.18 6.88
N GLU A 21 5.59 -11.50 6.32
CA GLU A 21 5.94 -12.86 5.90
C GLU A 21 6.70 -13.56 7.04
N LEU A 22 6.08 -14.59 7.62
CA LEU A 22 6.70 -15.42 8.65
C LEU A 22 7.30 -16.66 8.03
N ARG A 23 8.64 -16.76 8.06
CA ARG A 23 9.39 -17.95 7.64
C ARG A 23 9.80 -18.79 8.84
N VAL A 24 9.33 -20.03 8.87
CA VAL A 24 9.54 -21.03 9.93
C VAL A 24 9.97 -22.35 9.31
N GLY A 25 11.28 -22.63 9.29
CA GLY A 25 11.80 -23.78 8.54
C GLY A 25 11.40 -23.68 7.04
N PRO A 26 10.79 -24.73 6.45
CA PRO A 26 10.29 -24.69 5.07
C PRO A 26 8.94 -23.96 4.92
N ASP A 27 8.22 -23.72 6.03
CA ASP A 27 6.89 -23.14 5.98
C ASP A 27 6.97 -21.61 5.90
N THR A 28 6.19 -21.06 4.96
CA THR A 28 6.01 -19.62 4.79
C THR A 28 4.54 -19.27 5.03
N ARG A 29 4.26 -18.32 5.93
CA ARG A 29 2.91 -17.84 6.20
C ARG A 29 2.84 -16.34 6.06
N LEU A 30 1.86 -15.85 5.31
CA LEU A 30 1.51 -14.45 5.24
C LEU A 30 0.51 -14.13 6.36
N VAL A 31 0.79 -13.11 7.16
CA VAL A 31 -0.13 -12.63 8.21
C VAL A 31 -0.40 -11.14 8.04
N ALA A 32 -1.64 -10.74 8.27
CA ALA A 32 -2.05 -9.34 8.29
C ALA A 32 -2.21 -8.88 9.74
N VAL A 33 -1.66 -7.71 10.04
CA VAL A 33 -1.66 -7.10 11.37
C VAL A 33 -2.38 -5.77 11.26
N ASN A 34 -3.54 -5.69 11.89
CA ASN A 34 -4.30 -4.45 11.91
C ASN A 34 -3.63 -3.42 12.83
N PRO A 35 -3.74 -2.12 12.52
CA PRO A 35 -3.37 -1.07 13.46
C PRO A 35 -4.19 -1.18 14.75
N PRO A 36 -3.68 -0.63 15.87
CA PRO A 36 -4.42 -0.64 17.13
C PRO A 36 -5.79 0.02 16.93
N SER A 37 -6.84 -0.59 17.49
CA SER A 37 -8.23 -0.15 17.31
C SER A 37 -8.49 1.30 17.73
N SER A 38 -7.65 1.85 18.60
CA SER A 38 -7.69 3.25 19.02
C SER A 38 -7.41 4.24 17.89
N GLU A 39 -6.65 3.86 16.85
CA GLU A 39 -6.34 4.77 15.73
C GLU A 39 -7.58 5.10 14.88
N GLY A 40 -8.55 4.18 14.82
CA GLY A 40 -9.79 4.37 14.07
C GLY A 40 -10.96 4.84 14.93
N ASN A 41 -10.75 5.12 16.22
CA ASN A 41 -11.81 5.58 17.09
C ASN A 41 -12.09 7.07 16.85
N LEU A 42 -13.33 7.39 16.46
CA LEU A 42 -13.80 8.74 16.15
C LEU A 42 -14.75 9.30 17.23
N ASP A 43 -14.78 8.68 18.41
CA ASP A 43 -15.50 9.20 19.56
C ASP A 43 -14.97 10.59 19.96
N THR A 44 -15.82 11.38 20.63
CA THR A 44 -15.43 12.71 21.14
C THR A 44 -14.31 12.55 22.16
N MET A 45 -13.14 13.14 21.86
CA MET A 45 -12.00 13.18 22.77
C MET A 45 -12.03 14.43 23.64
N GLN A 46 -11.57 14.31 24.89
CA GLN A 46 -11.38 15.47 25.74
C GLN A 46 -10.15 16.28 25.27
N PRO A 47 -10.14 17.62 25.39
CA PRO A 47 -9.05 18.46 24.91
C PRO A 47 -7.66 18.09 25.45
N GLU A 48 -7.60 17.59 26.68
CA GLU A 48 -6.37 17.20 27.37
C GLU A 48 -5.79 15.90 26.77
N GLU A 49 -6.67 14.98 26.37
CA GLU A 49 -6.30 13.72 25.70
C GLU A 49 -5.77 13.96 24.29
N LEU A 50 -6.29 14.98 23.60
CA LEU A 50 -5.79 15.42 22.30
C LEU A 50 -4.33 15.90 22.41
N LEU A 51 -4.01 16.71 23.42
CA LEU A 51 -2.63 17.19 23.62
C LEU A 51 -1.65 16.06 23.94
N ASP A 52 -2.05 15.08 24.76
CA ASP A 52 -1.22 13.92 25.08
C ASP A 52 -1.02 13.01 23.85
N SER A 53 -2.07 12.79 23.04
CA SER A 53 -1.99 11.99 21.82
C SER A 53 -1.01 12.57 20.79
N VAL A 54 -0.98 13.90 20.62
CA VAL A 54 -0.05 14.58 19.70
C VAL A 54 1.40 14.45 20.18
N GLN A 55 1.64 14.58 21.50
CA GLN A 55 2.98 14.39 22.06
C GLN A 55 3.45 12.93 21.90
N ARG A 56 2.56 11.96 22.13
CA ARG A 56 2.83 10.53 21.91
C ARG A 56 3.09 10.21 20.43
N ALA A 57 2.33 10.81 19.52
CA ALA A 57 2.49 10.64 18.08
C ALA A 57 3.84 11.16 17.59
N GLN A 58 4.36 12.26 18.14
CA GLN A 58 5.70 12.76 17.80
C GLN A 58 6.84 11.82 18.23
N GLY A 59 6.64 11.02 19.29
CA GLY A 59 7.59 9.97 19.68
C GLY A 59 7.50 8.70 18.82
N GLY A 60 6.33 8.41 18.23
CA GLY A 60 6.07 7.21 17.42
C GLY A 60 6.11 7.40 15.90
N SER A 61 6.16 8.64 15.42
CA SER A 61 6.07 8.98 13.97
C SER A 61 7.25 8.54 13.13
N GLN A 62 8.31 7.96 13.72
CA GLN A 62 9.39 7.35 12.94
C GLN A 62 9.01 5.98 12.37
N GLN A 63 7.93 5.34 12.83
CA GLN A 63 7.62 3.95 12.49
C GLN A 63 6.53 3.76 11.42
N THR A 64 5.86 4.83 10.98
CA THR A 64 4.69 4.77 10.08
C THR A 64 5.02 4.78 8.58
N GLY A 65 6.27 4.52 8.19
CA GLY A 65 6.73 4.83 6.82
C GLY A 65 7.60 3.80 6.13
N PHE A 66 7.67 2.55 6.59
CA PHE A 66 8.47 1.53 5.91
C PHE A 66 7.59 0.59 5.07
N PHE A 67 6.84 1.15 4.11
CA PHE A 67 6.47 0.38 2.93
C PHE A 67 7.78 -0.15 2.32
N GLY A 68 7.92 -1.48 2.27
CA GLY A 68 9.10 -2.12 1.71
C GLY A 68 9.38 -1.55 0.32
N THR A 69 10.66 -1.38 -0.02
CA THR A 69 11.09 -0.87 -1.33
C THR A 69 10.47 -1.66 -2.49
N GLU A 70 10.17 -2.93 -2.27
CA GLU A 70 9.42 -3.83 -3.17
C GLU A 70 7.98 -3.34 -3.44
N GLU A 71 7.23 -2.98 -2.39
CA GLU A 71 5.82 -2.58 -2.47
C GLU A 71 5.68 -1.23 -3.19
N LYS A 72 6.60 -0.28 -2.88
CA LYS A 72 6.67 1.01 -3.58
C LYS A 72 6.95 0.85 -5.08
N ALA A 73 7.78 -0.11 -5.47
CA ALA A 73 8.09 -0.38 -6.87
C ALA A 73 6.89 -0.95 -7.63
N GLU A 74 6.07 -1.79 -7.00
CA GLU A 74 4.83 -2.29 -7.60
C GLU A 74 3.79 -1.19 -7.81
N TYR A 75 3.61 -0.30 -6.82
CA TYR A 75 2.70 0.85 -6.95
C TYR A 75 3.13 1.80 -8.07
N ALA A 76 4.43 2.10 -8.19
CA ALA A 76 4.98 2.92 -9.26
C ALA A 76 4.76 2.29 -10.65
N ARG A 77 4.88 0.96 -10.76
CA ARG A 77 4.67 0.22 -12.02
C ARG A 77 3.20 0.23 -12.44
N ARG A 78 2.27 0.06 -11.49
CA ARG A 78 0.81 0.14 -11.74
C ARG A 78 0.38 1.53 -12.20
N GLN A 79 0.98 2.59 -11.67
CA GLN A 79 0.70 3.96 -12.12
C GLN A 79 1.15 4.22 -13.57
N MET A 80 2.28 3.65 -14.01
CA MET A 80 2.73 3.81 -15.39
C MET A 80 1.80 3.14 -16.42
N ILE A 81 1.17 2.01 -16.08
CA ILE A 81 0.22 1.32 -16.97
C ILE A 81 -0.95 2.23 -17.35
N TRP A 82 -1.48 2.99 -16.40
CA TRP A 82 -2.57 3.93 -16.67
C TRP A 82 -2.18 5.05 -17.63
N TRP A 83 -0.94 5.53 -17.53
CA TRP A 83 -0.41 6.52 -18.46
C TRP A 83 -0.32 5.99 -19.89
N TYR A 84 0.12 4.74 -20.08
CA TYR A 84 0.15 4.13 -21.41
C TYR A 84 -1.25 3.92 -21.98
N LEU A 85 -2.22 3.49 -21.16
CA LEU A 85 -3.61 3.33 -21.60
C LEU A 85 -4.23 4.65 -22.05
N LEU A 86 -4.00 5.73 -21.29
CA LEU A 86 -4.43 7.08 -21.67
C LEU A 86 -3.81 7.48 -23.01
N PHE A 87 -2.50 7.29 -23.18
CA PHE A 87 -1.79 7.67 -24.40
C PHE A 87 -2.31 6.91 -25.63
N ILE A 88 -2.57 5.62 -25.49
CA ILE A 88 -3.17 4.79 -26.55
C ILE A 88 -4.57 5.29 -26.90
N ALA A 89 -5.41 5.57 -25.91
CA ALA A 89 -6.75 6.10 -26.14
C ALA A 89 -6.72 7.47 -26.84
N LEU A 90 -5.78 8.34 -26.46
CA LEU A 90 -5.56 9.64 -27.10
C LEU A 90 -5.16 9.48 -28.57
N LEU A 91 -4.19 8.61 -28.87
CA LEU A 91 -3.75 8.34 -30.24
C LEU A 91 -4.87 7.76 -31.10
N ALA A 92 -5.67 6.84 -30.54
CA ALA A 92 -6.84 6.30 -31.22
C ALA A 92 -7.86 7.41 -31.56
N GLY A 93 -8.14 8.32 -30.62
CA GLY A 93 -9.03 9.46 -30.86
C GLY A 93 -8.51 10.41 -31.94
N ILE A 94 -7.21 10.72 -31.96
CA ILE A 94 -6.59 11.54 -33.00
C ILE A 94 -6.69 10.86 -34.37
N ALA A 95 -6.43 9.55 -34.42
CA ALA A 95 -6.52 8.77 -35.65
C ALA A 95 -7.94 8.78 -36.22
N GLU A 96 -8.96 8.56 -35.38
CA GLU A 96 -10.37 8.63 -35.77
C GLU A 96 -10.74 10.00 -36.37
N ILE A 97 -10.33 11.09 -35.71
CA ILE A 97 -10.60 12.45 -36.22
C ILE A 97 -9.90 12.67 -37.57
N TYR A 98 -8.66 12.21 -37.72
CA TYR A 98 -7.90 12.36 -38.95
C TYR A 98 -8.55 11.60 -40.12
N ILE A 99 -8.96 10.35 -39.88
CA ILE A 99 -9.66 9.52 -40.87
C ILE A 99 -11.01 10.14 -41.26
N ALA A 100 -11.78 10.59 -40.28
CA ALA A 100 -13.06 11.26 -40.53
C ALA A 100 -12.89 12.54 -41.36
N ASN A 101 -11.86 13.33 -41.07
CA ASN A 101 -11.59 14.57 -41.81
C ASN A 101 -11.08 14.30 -43.23
N GLN A 102 -10.26 13.26 -43.42
CA GLN A 102 -9.78 12.87 -44.75
C GLN A 102 -10.90 12.31 -45.62
N SER A 103 -11.79 11.48 -45.05
CA SER A 103 -12.95 10.93 -45.78
C SER A 103 -13.95 12.03 -46.15
N TYR A 104 -14.19 13.01 -45.28
CA TYR A 104 -15.04 14.18 -45.59
C TYR A 104 -14.51 15.04 -46.74
N LYS A 105 -13.19 15.18 -46.88
CA LYS A 105 -12.57 15.97 -47.95
C LYS A 105 -12.45 15.24 -49.29
N ALA A 106 -12.59 13.91 -49.28
CA ALA A 106 -12.52 13.06 -50.46
C ALA A 106 -13.89 12.79 -51.10
N SER A 107 -14.99 13.25 -50.47
CA SER A 107 -16.35 13.28 -51.03
C SER A 107 -16.71 14.68 -51.52
#